data_AF-A0A6H2A632-F1
#
_entry.id   AF-A0A6H2A632-F1
#
_cell.length_a   1.000
_cell.length_b   1.000
_cell.length_c   1.000
_cell.angle_alpha   90.00
_cell.angle_beta   90.00
_cell.angle_gamma   90.00
#
_symmetry.space_group_name_H-M   'P 1'
#
loop_
_entity.id
_entity.type
_entity.pdbx_description
1 polymer ?
#
loop_
_entity_poly.entity_id
_entity_poly.type
_entity_poly.pdbx_seq_one_letter_code
_entity_poly.pdbx_strand_id
1 'polypeptide(L)'
;MMEYDQLRQMEKTHVCSECGGELVITWDKENNCYRLCCGYNHSHNGFQRKLSETQVIKRGKLDTEHGAGAQKDLEERAKRSETALSLMPKEDIATKRALGLAEIGNLVLWADKIGLTAQLGHICLYFGKPYVTIDGYYYLNNKRKKPVRIGTRPMTTEEKTAYMVDDATHAYIAEAWLDGVKLPDIGEGYVTRDEVELKSDRNPAQFRAPVVHGHPQRMAEKRAEWQLLRKLIPLEVKE
;
A
#
# COMPACT_ATOMS: atom_id res chain seq x y z
N MET A 1 26.62 18.84 38.78
CA MET A 1 25.84 19.40 37.66
C MET A 1 25.42 18.23 36.77
N MET A 2 24.17 18.19 36.33
CA MET A 2 23.71 17.18 35.37
C MET A 2 24.25 17.51 33.97
N GLU A 3 24.55 16.49 33.18
CA GLU A 3 24.99 16.69 31.79
C GLU A 3 23.80 17.10 30.91
N TYR A 4 24.08 17.82 29.82
CA TYR A 4 23.05 18.35 28.91
C TYR A 4 22.14 17.24 28.35
N ASP A 5 22.69 16.08 28.02
CA ASP A 5 21.92 14.95 27.50
C ASP A 5 20.94 14.38 28.55
N GLN A 6 21.32 14.40 29.82
CA GLN A 6 20.44 14.02 30.92
C GLN A 6 19.29 15.02 31.07
N LEU A 7 19.58 16.33 30.95
CA LEU A 7 18.55 17.37 30.95
C LEU A 7 17.58 17.20 29.78
N ARG A 8 18.08 16.87 28.58
CA ARG A 8 17.25 16.57 27.38
C ARG A 8 16.39 15.33 27.55
N GLN A 9 16.92 14.30 28.21
CA GLN A 9 16.14 13.10 28.51
C GLN A 9 15.04 13.40 29.53
N MET A 10 15.34 14.21 30.56
CA MET A 10 14.36 14.64 31.56
C MET A 10 13.28 15.53 30.96
N GLU A 11 13.64 16.49 30.09
CA GLU A 11 12.72 17.35 29.33
C GLU A 11 11.63 16.52 28.62
N LYS A 12 12.00 15.36 28.04
CA LYS A 12 11.08 14.47 27.31
C LYS A 12 10.24 13.56 28.22
N THR A 13 10.74 13.22 29.40
CA THR A 13 10.19 12.15 30.24
C THR A 13 9.55 12.65 31.52
N HIS A 14 9.71 13.92 31.87
CA HIS A 14 9.22 14.54 33.10
C HIS A 14 8.38 15.76 32.80
N VAL A 15 7.55 16.14 33.77
CA VAL A 15 6.75 17.36 33.80
C VAL A 15 6.96 18.04 35.15
N CYS A 16 6.59 19.31 35.25
CA CYS A 16 6.59 20.01 36.53
C CYS A 16 5.65 19.30 37.53
N SER A 17 6.13 19.04 38.75
CA SER A 17 5.30 18.41 39.77
C SER A 17 4.29 19.36 40.41
N GLU A 18 4.52 20.67 40.27
CA GLU A 18 3.68 21.71 40.88
C GLU A 18 2.49 22.05 39.97
N CYS A 19 2.72 22.25 38.67
CA CYS A 19 1.65 22.66 37.73
C CYS A 19 1.38 21.68 36.58
N GLY A 20 2.14 20.58 36.47
CA GLY A 20 1.99 19.60 35.37
C GLY A 20 2.51 20.06 34.01
N GLY A 21 3.02 21.28 33.91
CA GLY A 21 3.52 21.87 32.66
C GLY A 21 4.81 21.24 32.16
N GLU A 22 5.07 21.43 30.86
CA GLU A 22 6.29 20.93 30.21
C GLU A 22 7.55 21.58 30.81
N LEU A 23 8.63 20.82 30.80
CA LEU A 23 9.94 21.30 31.23
C LEU A 23 10.69 21.86 30.03
N VAL A 24 11.51 22.88 30.27
CA VAL A 24 12.35 23.53 29.27
C VAL A 24 13.77 23.66 29.80
N ILE A 25 14.75 23.47 28.93
CA ILE A 25 16.15 23.68 29.26
C ILE A 25 16.50 25.14 29.01
N THR A 26 17.01 25.81 30.03
CA THR A 26 17.45 27.21 29.97
C THR A 26 18.92 27.34 30.36
N TRP A 27 19.61 28.33 29.79
CA TRP A 27 20.98 28.65 30.19
C TRP A 27 20.95 29.61 31.38
N ASP A 28 21.55 29.17 32.49
CA ASP A 28 21.75 30.00 33.68
C ASP A 28 23.08 30.75 33.55
N LYS A 29 22.99 32.07 33.38
CA LYS A 29 24.15 32.94 33.21
C LYS A 29 24.96 33.09 34.51
N GLU A 30 24.32 33.02 35.68
CA GLU A 30 24.99 33.22 36.96
C GLU A 30 25.87 32.03 37.31
N ASN A 31 25.35 30.81 37.05
CA ASN A 31 26.04 29.56 37.34
C ASN A 31 26.79 28.98 36.12
N ASN A 32 26.73 29.64 34.98
CA ASN A 32 27.36 29.25 33.71
C ASN A 32 27.05 27.78 33.33
N CYS A 33 25.79 27.36 33.47
CA CYS A 33 25.35 26.00 33.23
C CYS A 33 23.93 25.91 32.65
N TYR A 34 23.60 24.80 32.01
CA TYR A 34 22.21 24.50 31.63
C TYR A 34 21.42 23.98 32.83
N ARG A 35 20.19 24.45 32.99
CA ARG A 35 19.25 23.97 34.00
C ARG A 35 17.89 23.67 33.39
N LEU A 36 17.20 22.69 33.97
CA LEU A 36 15.83 22.35 33.61
C LEU A 36 14.87 23.18 34.48
N CYS A 37 13.90 23.84 33.86
CA CYS A 37 12.91 24.68 34.52
C CYS A 37 11.50 24.31 34.02
N CYS A 38 10.46 24.68 34.77
CA CYS A 38 9.10 24.61 34.23
C CYS A 38 8.89 25.70 33.17
N GLY A 39 8.31 25.34 32.02
CA GLY A 39 8.04 26.27 30.93
C GLY A 39 6.96 27.32 31.24
N TYR A 40 6.13 27.11 32.26
CA TYR A 40 5.11 28.08 32.68
C TYR A 40 5.59 29.02 33.79
N ASN A 41 6.41 28.53 34.73
CA ASN A 41 6.91 29.34 35.83
C ASN A 41 8.30 28.87 36.27
N HIS A 42 9.31 29.73 36.09
CA HIS A 42 10.70 29.42 36.43
C HIS A 42 10.98 29.31 37.94
N SER A 43 10.03 29.67 38.80
CA SER A 43 10.17 29.47 40.26
C SER A 43 9.77 28.07 40.73
N HIS A 44 9.13 27.26 39.89
CA HIS A 44 8.82 25.87 40.21
C HIS A 44 10.10 25.02 40.13
N ASN A 45 10.33 24.21 41.16
CA ASN A 45 11.55 23.41 41.31
C ASN A 45 11.28 21.91 41.32
N GLY A 46 10.01 21.50 41.42
CA GLY A 46 9.66 20.09 41.46
C GLY A 46 9.47 19.46 40.07
N PHE A 47 10.04 18.26 39.88
CA PHE A 47 9.89 17.45 38.66
C PHE A 47 9.30 16.09 39.00
N GLN A 48 8.35 15.63 38.18
CA GLN A 48 7.79 14.28 38.28
C GLN A 48 7.81 13.59 36.91
N ARG A 49 8.01 12.28 36.90
CA ARG A 49 8.02 11.50 35.66
C ARG A 49 6.63 11.51 35.03
N LYS A 50 6.55 11.78 33.73
CA LYS A 50 5.34 11.63 32.93
C LYS A 50 4.93 10.16 32.96
N LEU A 51 3.75 9.87 33.49
CA LEU A 51 3.21 8.51 33.51
C LEU A 51 2.99 8.07 32.06
N SER A 52 3.35 6.83 31.73
CA SER A 52 2.97 6.26 30.44
C SER A 52 1.45 6.07 30.39
N GLU A 53 0.85 6.11 29.20
CA GLU A 53 -0.59 5.89 29.02
C GLU A 53 -1.05 4.58 29.70
N THR A 54 -0.24 3.53 29.60
CA THR A 54 -0.50 2.24 30.26
C THR A 54 -0.49 2.35 31.80
N GLN A 55 0.36 3.20 32.38
CA GLN A 55 0.42 3.44 33.82
C GLN A 55 -0.72 4.31 34.32
N VAL A 56 -1.17 5.28 33.50
CA VAL A 56 -2.38 6.08 33.78
C VAL A 56 -3.62 5.18 33.81
N ILE A 57 -3.75 4.28 32.82
CA ILE A 57 -4.83 3.28 32.74
C ILE A 57 -4.81 2.35 33.96
N LYS A 58 -3.64 1.81 34.34
CA LYS A 58 -3.50 0.92 35.51
C LYS A 58 -3.80 1.61 36.86
N ARG A 59 -3.69 2.95 36.93
CA ARG A 59 -3.96 3.72 38.15
C ARG A 59 -5.40 4.22 38.26
N GLY A 60 -6.28 3.86 37.33
CA GLY A 60 -7.71 4.16 37.41
C GLY A 60 -8.07 5.64 37.35
N LYS A 61 -7.12 6.53 36.99
CA LYS A 61 -7.37 7.95 36.79
C LYS A 61 -7.64 8.22 35.31
N LEU A 62 -8.87 7.96 34.89
CA LEU A 62 -9.42 8.58 33.69
C LEU A 62 -10.01 9.92 34.12
N ASP A 63 -9.28 11.01 33.90
CA ASP A 63 -9.92 12.33 33.83
C ASP A 63 -10.76 12.33 32.55
N THR A 64 -12.08 12.31 32.74
CA THR A 64 -13.12 12.25 31.72
C THR A 64 -13.23 13.52 30.86
N GLU A 65 -12.27 14.45 30.94
CA GLU A 65 -12.40 15.78 30.31
C GLU A 65 -11.53 15.99 29.06
N HIS A 66 -10.68 15.03 28.67
CA HIS A 66 -9.89 15.12 27.42
C HIS A 66 -10.39 14.16 26.30
N GLY A 67 -11.60 13.61 26.47
CA GLY A 67 -12.16 12.56 25.61
C GLY A 67 -12.47 12.98 24.16
N ALA A 68 -12.60 14.27 23.86
CA ALA A 68 -13.02 14.70 22.52
C ALA A 68 -11.95 14.46 21.44
N GLY A 69 -10.66 14.60 21.74
CA GLY A 69 -9.59 14.36 20.76
C GLY A 69 -9.33 12.87 20.53
N ALA A 70 -9.26 12.08 21.61
CA ALA A 70 -9.03 10.65 21.54
C ALA A 70 -10.21 9.88 20.93
N GLN A 71 -11.47 10.30 21.18
CA GLN A 71 -12.63 9.74 20.49
C GLN A 71 -12.65 10.11 19.01
N LYS A 72 -12.26 11.33 18.63
CA LYS A 72 -12.17 11.73 17.23
C LYS A 72 -11.07 10.97 16.49
N ASP A 73 -9.92 10.73 17.13
CA ASP A 73 -8.84 9.90 16.58
C ASP A 73 -9.21 8.42 16.50
N LEU A 74 -9.95 7.90 17.49
CA LEU A 74 -10.50 6.54 17.45
C LEU A 74 -11.61 6.39 16.40
N GLU A 75 -12.49 7.37 16.26
CA GLU A 75 -13.51 7.41 15.21
C GLU A 75 -12.89 7.61 13.82
N GLU A 76 -11.85 8.43 13.67
CA GLU A 76 -11.11 8.56 12.41
C GLU A 76 -10.33 7.29 12.09
N ARG A 77 -9.73 6.62 13.08
CA ARG A 77 -9.09 5.31 12.88
C ARG A 77 -10.11 4.22 12.56
N ALA A 78 -11.27 4.22 13.21
CA ALA A 78 -12.37 3.30 12.94
C ALA A 78 -12.96 3.57 11.55
N LYS A 79 -13.20 4.83 11.17
CA LYS A 79 -13.64 5.21 9.82
C LYS A 79 -12.58 4.87 8.77
N ARG A 80 -11.29 5.10 9.03
CA ARG A 80 -10.19 4.66 8.15
C ARG A 80 -10.14 3.14 8.03
N SER A 81 -10.36 2.41 9.13
CA SER A 81 -10.45 0.95 9.15
C SER A 81 -11.66 0.45 8.37
N GLU A 82 -12.81 1.10 8.47
CA GLU A 82 -14.05 0.74 7.80
C GLU A 82 -13.98 1.06 6.30
N THR A 83 -13.37 2.19 5.93
CA THR A 83 -13.07 2.55 4.53
C THR A 83 -12.03 1.60 3.93
N ALA A 84 -10.98 1.25 4.70
CA ALA A 84 -9.96 0.30 4.29
C ALA A 84 -10.55 -1.10 4.07
N LEU A 85 -11.48 -1.55 4.92
CA LEU A 85 -12.22 -2.80 4.77
C LEU A 85 -13.20 -2.75 3.58
N SER A 86 -13.82 -1.60 3.32
CA SER A 86 -14.71 -1.42 2.16
C SER A 86 -14.01 -1.63 0.83
N LEU A 87 -12.73 -1.27 0.74
CA LEU A 87 -11.91 -1.39 -0.46
C LEU A 87 -11.13 -2.73 -0.55
N MET A 88 -11.28 -3.61 0.45
CA MET A 88 -10.68 -4.95 0.38
C MET A 88 -11.33 -5.80 -0.73
N PRO A 89 -10.57 -6.69 -1.37
CA PRO A 89 -11.15 -7.74 -2.20
C PRO A 89 -12.13 -8.57 -1.35
N LYS A 90 -13.40 -8.57 -1.74
CA LYS A 90 -14.46 -9.33 -1.06
C LYS A 90 -14.73 -10.68 -1.70
N GLU A 91 -14.27 -10.88 -2.93
CA GLU A 91 -14.47 -12.09 -3.70
C GLU A 91 -13.20 -12.49 -4.47
N ASP A 92 -13.10 -13.79 -4.77
CA ASP A 92 -12.21 -14.29 -5.81
C ASP A 92 -12.76 -13.90 -7.19
N ILE A 93 -11.96 -13.17 -7.97
CA ILE A 93 -12.41 -12.59 -9.23
C ILE A 93 -12.80 -13.67 -10.24
N ALA A 94 -12.14 -14.83 -10.22
CA ALA A 94 -12.40 -15.94 -11.14
C ALA A 94 -13.66 -16.71 -10.76
N THR A 95 -13.80 -17.05 -9.48
CA THR A 95 -14.85 -17.98 -9.02
C THR A 95 -16.09 -17.28 -8.49
N LYS A 96 -16.03 -15.96 -8.26
CA LYS A 96 -17.08 -15.16 -7.61
C LYS A 96 -17.42 -15.64 -6.20
N ARG A 97 -16.53 -16.41 -5.59
CA ARG A 97 -16.67 -16.89 -4.22
C ARG A 97 -16.28 -15.77 -3.26
N ALA A 98 -17.15 -15.49 -2.29
CA ALA A 98 -16.83 -14.57 -1.21
C ALA A 98 -15.60 -15.06 -0.41
N LEU A 99 -14.72 -14.13 -0.06
CA LEU A 99 -13.51 -14.41 0.71
C LEU A 99 -13.83 -14.41 2.21
N GLY A 100 -13.34 -15.42 2.92
CA GLY A 100 -13.39 -15.43 4.37
C GLY A 100 -12.37 -14.45 4.98
N LEU A 101 -12.59 -14.06 6.24
CA LEU A 101 -11.69 -13.14 6.95
C LEU A 101 -10.23 -13.63 6.98
N ALA A 102 -10.02 -14.94 7.11
CA ALA A 102 -8.68 -15.54 7.08
C ALA A 102 -7.99 -15.36 5.71
N GLU A 103 -8.74 -15.51 4.60
CA GLU A 103 -8.21 -15.34 3.25
C GLU A 103 -7.87 -13.89 2.97
N ILE A 104 -8.73 -12.97 3.41
CA ILE A 104 -8.48 -11.52 3.34
C ILE A 104 -7.24 -11.17 4.17
N GLY A 105 -7.11 -11.69 5.39
CA GLY A 105 -5.93 -11.49 6.24
C GLY A 105 -4.64 -11.98 5.59
N ASN A 106 -4.67 -13.19 5.01
CA ASN A 106 -3.53 -13.75 4.28
C ASN A 106 -3.17 -12.92 3.04
N LEU A 107 -4.18 -12.41 2.32
CA LEU A 107 -3.98 -11.55 1.16
C LEU A 107 -3.31 -10.23 1.56
N VAL A 108 -3.76 -9.61 2.66
CA VAL A 108 -3.16 -8.39 3.22
C VAL A 108 -1.71 -8.63 3.64
N LEU A 109 -1.43 -9.71 4.38
CA LEU A 109 -0.07 -10.05 4.79
C LEU A 109 0.85 -10.30 3.59
N TRP A 110 0.34 -10.97 2.55
CA TRP A 110 1.09 -11.18 1.33
C TRP A 110 1.38 -9.87 0.59
N ALA A 111 0.40 -8.96 0.50
CA ALA A 111 0.58 -7.63 -0.08
C ALA A 111 1.73 -6.89 0.62
N ASP A 112 1.70 -6.86 1.95
CA ASP A 112 2.65 -6.10 2.76
C ASP A 112 4.07 -6.64 2.59
N LYS A 113 4.23 -7.97 2.55
CA LYS A 113 5.52 -8.64 2.28
C LYS A 113 6.17 -8.21 0.97
N ILE A 114 5.38 -7.93 -0.06
CA ILE A 114 5.88 -7.47 -1.37
C ILE A 114 5.78 -5.94 -1.54
N GLY A 115 5.50 -5.21 -0.47
CA GLY A 115 5.44 -3.74 -0.46
C GLY A 115 4.22 -3.14 -1.17
N LEU A 116 3.15 -3.92 -1.33
CA LEU A 116 1.86 -3.55 -1.90
C LEU A 116 0.79 -3.33 -0.83
N THR A 117 -0.37 -2.82 -1.25
CA THR A 117 -1.48 -2.49 -0.37
C THR A 117 -2.75 -3.09 -0.95
N ALA A 118 -3.28 -4.11 -0.29
CA ALA A 118 -4.49 -4.79 -0.74
C ALA A 118 -5.70 -3.85 -0.82
N GLN A 119 -5.76 -2.84 0.07
CA GLN A 119 -6.84 -1.85 0.17
C GLN A 119 -6.90 -0.93 -1.05
N LEU A 120 -5.81 -0.82 -1.80
CA LEU A 120 -5.74 0.02 -2.99
C LEU A 120 -5.95 -0.77 -4.28
N GLY A 121 -6.37 -2.04 -4.18
CA GLY A 121 -6.56 -2.90 -5.35
C GLY A 121 -5.26 -3.32 -6.04
N HIS A 122 -4.10 -3.17 -5.39
CA HIS A 122 -2.81 -3.59 -5.94
C HIS A 122 -2.71 -5.11 -6.09
N ILE A 123 -3.54 -5.86 -5.36
CA ILE A 123 -3.59 -7.31 -5.42
C ILE A 123 -5.03 -7.80 -5.42
N CYS A 124 -5.25 -8.96 -6.02
CA CYS A 124 -6.53 -9.65 -6.03
C CYS A 124 -6.36 -11.16 -5.82
N LEU A 125 -7.46 -11.86 -5.57
CA LEU A 125 -7.49 -13.33 -5.56
C LEU A 125 -8.07 -13.83 -6.88
N TYR A 126 -7.39 -14.78 -7.51
CA TYR A 126 -7.82 -15.40 -8.77
C TYR A 126 -7.51 -16.90 -8.71
N PHE A 127 -8.55 -17.74 -8.79
CA PHE A 127 -8.46 -19.19 -8.60
C PHE A 127 -7.74 -19.60 -7.29
N GLY A 128 -8.07 -18.92 -6.19
CA GLY A 128 -7.54 -19.20 -4.87
C GLY A 128 -6.08 -18.78 -4.66
N LYS A 129 -5.45 -18.11 -5.64
CA LYS A 129 -4.07 -17.63 -5.54
C LYS A 129 -4.04 -16.11 -5.56
N PRO A 130 -3.10 -15.47 -4.83
CA PRO A 130 -2.93 -14.03 -4.90
C PRO A 130 -2.25 -13.63 -6.21
N TYR A 131 -2.73 -12.55 -6.83
CA TYR A 131 -2.20 -11.98 -8.06
C TYR A 131 -1.96 -10.48 -7.89
N VAL A 132 -0.86 -9.98 -8.46
CA VAL A 132 -0.58 -8.54 -8.54
C VAL A 132 -1.30 -7.95 -9.75
N THR A 133 -2.06 -6.88 -9.52
CA THR A 133 -2.76 -6.16 -10.59
C THR A 133 -1.80 -5.26 -11.35
N ILE A 134 -2.21 -4.77 -12.52
CA ILE A 134 -1.42 -3.79 -13.29
C ILE A 134 -1.15 -2.53 -12.46
N ASP A 135 -2.14 -2.05 -11.71
CA ASP A 135 -1.99 -0.91 -10.80
C ASP A 135 -0.95 -1.20 -9.70
N GLY A 136 -0.94 -2.43 -9.17
CA GLY A 136 0.09 -2.88 -8.24
C GLY A 136 1.50 -2.82 -8.85
N TYR A 137 1.66 -3.25 -10.09
CA TYR A 137 2.94 -3.14 -10.79
C TYR A 137 3.35 -1.69 -11.04
N TYR A 138 2.44 -0.82 -11.47
CA TYR A 138 2.73 0.61 -11.62
C TYR A 138 3.12 1.28 -10.31
N TYR A 139 2.46 0.91 -9.22
CA TYR A 139 2.81 1.38 -7.90
C TYR A 139 4.23 0.96 -7.48
N LEU A 140 4.62 -0.30 -7.73
CA LEU A 140 5.99 -0.77 -7.50
C LEU A 140 7.01 -0.05 -8.39
N ASN A 141 6.67 0.19 -9.65
CA ASN A 141 7.51 0.94 -10.59
C ASN A 141 7.82 2.34 -10.04
N ASN A 142 6.78 3.05 -9.60
CA ASN A 142 6.89 4.40 -9.07
C ASN A 142 7.73 4.43 -7.78
N LYS A 143 7.59 3.43 -6.90
CA LYS A 143 8.41 3.30 -5.69
C LYS A 143 9.90 3.17 -5.97
N ARG A 144 10.28 2.50 -7.07
CA ARG A 144 11.68 2.26 -7.44
C ARG A 144 12.40 3.50 -7.97
N LYS A 145 11.71 4.62 -8.16
CA LYS A 145 12.25 5.88 -8.72
C LYS A 145 12.95 5.69 -10.08
N LYS A 146 12.58 4.63 -10.81
CA LYS A 146 13.05 4.33 -12.16
C LYS A 146 11.82 4.33 -13.09
N PRO A 147 11.41 5.50 -13.59
CA PRO A 147 10.21 5.59 -14.40
C PRO A 147 10.41 4.80 -15.70
N VAL A 148 9.61 3.76 -15.88
CA VAL A 148 9.54 3.01 -17.14
C VAL A 148 8.46 3.62 -18.01
N ARG A 149 8.81 4.02 -19.24
CA ARG A 149 7.83 4.39 -20.25
C ARG A 149 7.38 3.14 -20.98
N ILE A 150 6.08 2.85 -20.88
CA ILE A 150 5.45 1.71 -21.54
C ILE A 150 4.57 2.26 -22.67
N GLY A 151 4.76 1.73 -23.87
CA GLY A 151 3.87 1.93 -25.00
C GLY A 151 3.19 0.63 -25.38
N THR A 152 1.91 0.69 -25.74
CA THR A 152 1.15 -0.45 -26.26
C THR A 152 0.71 -0.18 -27.69
N ARG A 153 0.72 -1.21 -28.54
CA ARG A 153 0.19 -1.15 -29.90
C ARG A 153 -0.26 -2.52 -30.39
N PRO A 154 -1.17 -2.58 -31.38
CA PRO A 154 -1.41 -3.82 -32.11
C PRO A 154 -0.13 -4.35 -32.76
N MET A 155 -0.01 -5.67 -32.87
CA MET A 155 1.03 -6.30 -33.68
C MET A 155 0.83 -5.96 -35.16
N THR A 156 1.92 -5.73 -35.89
CA THR A 156 1.90 -5.62 -37.36
C THR A 156 1.71 -6.99 -38.00
N THR A 157 1.42 -7.01 -39.30
CA THR A 157 1.26 -8.26 -40.06
C THR A 157 2.55 -9.08 -40.09
N GLU A 158 3.70 -8.42 -40.21
CA GLU A 158 5.02 -9.05 -40.20
C GLU A 158 5.31 -9.69 -38.84
N GLU A 159 4.99 -8.98 -37.75
CA GLU A 159 5.13 -9.50 -36.39
C GLU A 159 4.21 -10.70 -36.14
N LYS A 160 2.94 -10.60 -36.52
CA LYS A 160 2.01 -11.74 -36.42
C LYS A 160 2.53 -12.96 -37.16
N THR A 161 3.08 -12.77 -38.36
CA THR A 161 3.69 -13.85 -39.15
C THR A 161 4.90 -14.45 -38.42
N ALA A 162 5.79 -13.60 -37.90
CA ALA A 162 7.00 -14.03 -37.18
C ALA A 162 6.66 -14.81 -35.89
N TYR A 163 5.61 -14.40 -35.18
CA TYR A 163 5.14 -15.06 -33.96
C TYR A 163 4.11 -16.18 -34.22
N MET A 164 3.84 -16.53 -35.49
CA MET A 164 2.85 -17.54 -35.88
C MET A 164 1.45 -17.30 -35.28
N VAL A 165 1.05 -16.04 -35.22
CA VAL A 165 -0.25 -15.60 -34.71
C VAL A 165 -1.27 -15.57 -35.85
N ASP A 166 -2.39 -16.26 -35.67
CA ASP A 166 -3.49 -16.26 -36.64
C ASP A 166 -4.08 -14.86 -36.86
N ASP A 167 -4.54 -14.59 -38.08
CA ASP A 167 -5.06 -13.28 -38.48
C ASP A 167 -6.30 -12.87 -37.67
N ALA A 168 -7.13 -13.85 -37.30
CA ALA A 168 -8.32 -13.62 -36.48
C ALA A 168 -8.01 -13.37 -34.99
N THR A 169 -6.75 -13.51 -34.56
CA THR A 169 -6.33 -13.23 -33.18
C THR A 169 -6.09 -11.74 -32.98
N HIS A 170 -6.69 -11.18 -31.93
CA HIS A 170 -6.35 -9.85 -31.45
C HIS A 170 -5.01 -9.94 -30.70
N ALA A 171 -3.99 -9.30 -31.25
CA ALA A 171 -2.62 -9.39 -30.75
C ALA A 171 -2.02 -8.01 -30.54
N TYR A 172 -1.45 -7.79 -29.37
CA TYR A 172 -0.82 -6.53 -28.95
C TYR A 172 0.58 -6.78 -28.42
N ILE A 173 1.45 -5.80 -28.65
CA ILE A 173 2.79 -5.68 -28.06
C ILE A 173 2.78 -4.50 -27.11
N ALA A 174 3.33 -4.73 -25.92
CA ALA A 174 3.75 -3.69 -25.01
C ALA A 174 5.27 -3.61 -25.05
N GLU A 175 5.82 -2.40 -25.17
CA GLU A 175 7.26 -2.14 -25.22
C GLU A 175 7.65 -1.22 -24.06
N ALA A 176 8.74 -1.56 -23.38
CA ALA A 176 9.39 -0.67 -22.42
C ALA A 176 10.78 -0.26 -22.90
N TRP A 177 11.00 1.05 -22.89
CA TRP A 177 12.29 1.63 -23.24
C TRP A 177 12.99 2.09 -21.97
N LEU A 178 14.05 1.38 -21.61
CA LEU A 178 14.91 1.70 -20.47
C LEU A 178 16.10 2.54 -20.95
N ASP A 179 16.45 3.58 -20.19
CA ASP A 179 17.58 4.44 -20.51
C ASP A 179 18.88 3.62 -20.65
N GLY A 180 19.54 3.75 -21.80
CA GLY A 180 20.80 3.06 -22.10
C GLY A 180 20.67 1.65 -22.67
N VAL A 181 19.45 1.11 -22.86
CA VAL A 181 19.24 -0.20 -23.50
C VAL A 181 18.91 -0.02 -25.00
N LYS A 182 19.53 -0.86 -25.86
CA LYS A 182 19.38 -0.79 -27.32
C LYS A 182 18.09 -1.42 -27.85
N LEU A 183 17.53 -2.38 -27.13
CA LEU A 183 16.32 -3.10 -27.51
C LEU A 183 15.28 -2.97 -26.39
N PRO A 184 14.01 -2.72 -26.71
CA PRO A 184 12.97 -2.66 -25.70
C PRO A 184 12.71 -4.06 -25.12
N ASP A 185 12.32 -4.11 -23.85
CA ASP A 185 11.66 -5.29 -23.31
C ASP A 185 10.24 -5.36 -23.88
N ILE A 186 9.80 -6.57 -24.23
CA ILE A 186 8.53 -6.80 -24.91
C ILE A 186 7.61 -7.68 -24.06
N GLY A 187 6.36 -7.25 -23.93
CA GLY A 187 5.24 -8.08 -23.49
C GLY A 187 4.25 -8.27 -24.62
N GLU A 188 3.64 -9.44 -24.67
CA GLU A 188 2.74 -9.89 -25.72
C GLU A 188 1.40 -10.26 -25.08
N GLY A 189 0.33 -9.91 -25.77
CA GLY A 189 -1.02 -10.18 -25.32
C GLY A 189 -1.89 -10.62 -26.48
N TYR A 190 -2.55 -11.76 -26.30
CA TYR A 190 -3.36 -12.40 -27.31
C TYR A 190 -4.77 -12.65 -26.79
N VAL A 191 -5.75 -12.52 -27.67
CA VAL A 191 -7.12 -12.99 -27.49
C VAL A 191 -7.55 -13.64 -28.80
N THR A 192 -7.72 -14.97 -28.77
CA THR A 192 -8.06 -15.75 -29.95
C THR A 192 -9.56 -15.65 -30.25
N ARG A 193 -9.95 -15.91 -31.50
CA ARG A 193 -11.38 -15.93 -31.88
C ARG A 193 -12.19 -16.92 -31.04
N ASP A 194 -11.63 -18.10 -30.81
CA ASP A 194 -12.26 -19.14 -29.98
C ASP A 194 -12.55 -18.62 -28.57
N GLU A 195 -11.65 -17.83 -27.97
CA GLU A 195 -11.85 -17.26 -26.65
C GLU A 195 -13.00 -16.24 -26.62
N VAL A 196 -13.14 -15.43 -27.69
CA VAL A 196 -14.21 -14.43 -27.86
C VAL A 196 -15.57 -15.08 -28.01
N GLU A 197 -15.62 -16.22 -28.70
CA GLU A 197 -16.86 -16.94 -29.04
C GLU A 197 -17.27 -17.96 -27.96
N LEU A 198 -16.37 -18.30 -27.04
CA LEU A 198 -16.56 -19.34 -26.04
C LEU A 198 -17.77 -19.06 -25.13
N LYS A 199 -18.71 -20.02 -25.10
CA LYS A 199 -19.89 -19.99 -24.23
C LYS A 199 -19.58 -20.57 -22.85
N SER A 200 -20.36 -20.16 -21.86
CA SER A 200 -20.25 -20.68 -20.50
C SER A 200 -20.79 -22.11 -20.42
N ASP A 201 -20.00 -23.03 -19.85
CA ASP A 201 -20.42 -24.42 -19.62
C ASP A 201 -21.64 -24.52 -18.69
N ARG A 202 -21.80 -23.54 -17.77
CA ARG A 202 -22.91 -23.49 -16.81
C ARG A 202 -24.17 -22.86 -17.39
N ASN A 203 -24.02 -21.92 -18.32
CA ASN A 203 -25.14 -21.22 -18.94
C ASN A 203 -24.82 -20.92 -20.42
N PRO A 204 -25.23 -21.79 -21.36
CA PRO A 204 -24.92 -21.64 -22.79
C PRO A 204 -25.42 -20.34 -23.43
N ALA A 205 -26.41 -19.66 -22.84
CA ALA A 205 -26.90 -18.37 -23.33
C ALA A 205 -25.89 -17.22 -23.10
N GLN A 206 -24.91 -17.42 -22.22
CA GLN A 206 -23.92 -16.41 -21.85
C GLN A 206 -22.53 -16.78 -22.38
N PHE A 207 -21.73 -15.76 -22.70
CA PHE A 207 -20.31 -15.95 -22.99
C PHE A 207 -19.54 -16.30 -21.72
N ARG A 208 -18.52 -17.16 -21.83
CA ARG A 208 -17.68 -17.58 -20.71
C ARG A 208 -16.94 -16.40 -20.09
N ALA A 209 -16.47 -15.47 -20.93
CA ALA A 209 -15.79 -14.26 -20.52
C ALA A 209 -16.43 -13.04 -21.22
N PRO A 210 -17.50 -12.45 -20.64
CA PRO A 210 -18.23 -11.35 -21.27
C PRO A 210 -17.36 -10.14 -21.65
N VAL A 211 -16.33 -9.85 -20.85
CA VAL A 211 -15.38 -8.76 -21.11
C VAL A 211 -14.49 -9.07 -22.31
N VAL A 212 -14.04 -10.32 -22.45
CA VAL A 212 -13.25 -10.76 -23.62
C VAL A 212 -14.12 -10.71 -24.87
N HIS A 213 -15.38 -11.12 -24.78
CA HIS A 213 -16.33 -11.03 -25.88
C HIS A 213 -16.59 -9.58 -26.33
N GLY A 214 -16.89 -8.68 -25.39
CA GLY A 214 -17.22 -7.28 -25.72
C GLY A 214 -16.02 -6.41 -26.11
N HIS A 215 -14.83 -6.70 -25.58
CA HIS A 215 -13.64 -5.86 -25.74
C HIS A 215 -12.34 -6.66 -25.92
N PRO A 216 -12.25 -7.54 -26.93
CA PRO A 216 -11.10 -8.44 -27.10
C PRO A 216 -9.78 -7.69 -27.30
N GLN A 217 -9.78 -6.59 -28.05
CA GLN A 217 -8.59 -5.76 -28.27
C GLN A 217 -8.05 -5.16 -26.96
N ARG A 218 -8.94 -4.68 -26.07
CA ARG A 218 -8.54 -4.11 -24.78
C ARG A 218 -8.00 -5.19 -23.85
N MET A 219 -8.55 -6.40 -23.93
CA MET A 219 -8.03 -7.54 -23.18
C MET A 219 -6.66 -7.99 -23.66
N ALA A 220 -6.43 -8.02 -24.99
CA ALA A 220 -5.12 -8.30 -25.56
C ALA A 220 -4.09 -7.23 -25.15
N GLU A 221 -4.43 -5.95 -25.29
CA GLU A 221 -3.61 -4.81 -24.84
C GLU A 221 -3.20 -4.95 -23.37
N LYS A 222 -4.18 -5.17 -22.49
CA LYS A 222 -3.97 -5.34 -21.04
C LYS A 222 -3.08 -6.53 -20.70
N ARG A 223 -3.20 -7.65 -21.44
CA ARG A 223 -2.34 -8.84 -21.26
C ARG A 223 -0.89 -8.56 -21.65
N ALA A 224 -0.69 -7.85 -22.74
CA ALA A 224 0.64 -7.46 -23.22
C ALA A 224 1.36 -6.60 -22.17
N GLU A 225 0.66 -5.58 -21.68
CA GLU A 225 1.15 -4.67 -20.64
C GLU A 225 1.47 -5.41 -19.33
N TRP A 226 0.58 -6.29 -18.87
CA TRP A 226 0.82 -7.09 -17.67
C TRP A 226 2.02 -8.03 -17.81
N GLN A 227 2.16 -8.69 -18.97
CA GLN A 227 3.29 -9.59 -19.22
C GLN A 227 4.62 -8.81 -19.21
N LEU A 228 4.66 -7.61 -19.82
CA LEU A 228 5.81 -6.72 -19.80
C LEU A 228 6.17 -6.28 -18.38
N LEU A 229 5.20 -5.73 -17.64
CA LEU A 229 5.38 -5.25 -16.27
C LEU A 229 5.93 -6.35 -15.35
N ARG A 230 5.42 -7.58 -15.48
CA ARG A 230 5.90 -8.72 -14.70
C ARG A 230 7.36 -9.07 -15.00
N LYS A 231 7.81 -8.94 -16.26
CA LYS A 231 9.21 -9.15 -16.63
C LYS A 231 10.13 -8.07 -16.06
N LEU A 232 9.70 -6.81 -16.14
CA LEU A 232 10.48 -5.64 -15.73
C LEU A 232 10.54 -5.45 -14.21
N ILE A 233 9.48 -5.83 -13.52
CA ILE A 233 9.30 -5.53 -12.10
C ILE A 233 9.25 -6.85 -11.34
N PRO A 234 10.41 -7.47 -11.03
CA PRO A 234 10.45 -8.65 -10.19
C PRO A 234 9.86 -8.35 -8.81
N LEU A 235 9.08 -9.28 -8.27
CA LEU A 235 8.53 -9.14 -6.92
C LEU A 235 9.63 -9.47 -5.90
N GLU A 236 9.94 -8.51 -5.03
CA GLU A 236 10.86 -8.70 -3.91
C GLU A 236 10.03 -9.01 -2.66
N VAL A 237 10.30 -10.16 -2.03
CA VAL A 237 9.69 -10.52 -0.75
C VAL A 237 10.61 -9.99 0.34
N LYS A 238 10.09 -9.11 1.19
CA LYS A 238 10.81 -8.67 2.38
C LYS A 238 10.87 -9.83 3.38
N GLU A 239 12.09 -10.17 3.79
CA GLU A 239 12.36 -11.12 4.89
C GLU A 239 11.98 -10.53 6.25
#